data_AF-A0A7K1LB94-F1
#
_entry.id   AF-A0A7K1LB94-F1
#
_cell.length_a   1.000
_cell.length_b   1.000
_cell.length_c   1.000
_cell.angle_alpha   90.00
_cell.angle_beta   90.00
_cell.angle_gamma   90.00
#
_symmetry.space_group_name_H-M   'P 1'
#
loop_
_entity.id
_entity.type
_entity.pdbx_description
1 polymer ?
#
loop_
_entity_poly.entity_id
_entity_poly.type
_entity_poly.pdbx_seq_one_letter_code
_entity_poly.pdbx_strand_id
1 'polypeptide(L)'
;MPGESEGVTRGQGLKRQLPYPYDQDLSGVLRQLNRRTPASRGRLANDPVTAAYLAAGMRLIETHLGPQAVRTPVDPDDENSIERPLLSFLSQRSVAAEVGNNPAPFPQRGSVSTLRSAWSHHSDYVADLLRFGLWAYHPNHCDATEAADILAQILDGPHFVEAIHRMGFWNVLTLVDRPRFRLELIATAAAEGDEVIQKAMTETYQEILEPWKDICAELLSARGTQLRAGITIETFVDLITAVMEGVALHALAAPDTPSSTAPEGEPWQEQPSSRLSGDASSESAKPTD
;
A
#
# COMPACT_ATOMS: atom_id res chain seq x y z
N MET A 1 23.14 18.57 39.65
CA MET A 1 22.35 18.55 38.40
C MET A 1 21.55 17.24 38.32
N PRO A 2 20.34 17.16 38.92
CA PRO A 2 19.41 16.06 38.69
C PRO A 2 18.10 16.61 38.10
N GLY A 3 17.93 16.53 36.78
CA GLY A 3 16.71 17.04 36.13
C GLY A 3 16.46 16.51 34.71
N GLU A 4 17.42 15.80 34.11
CA GLU A 4 17.28 15.32 32.73
C GLU A 4 16.73 13.89 32.62
N SER A 5 16.67 13.09 33.69
CA SER A 5 16.19 11.70 33.62
C SER A 5 14.66 11.57 33.69
N GLU A 6 13.94 12.39 34.47
CA GLU A 6 12.49 12.23 34.68
C GLU A 6 11.64 12.59 33.44
N GLY A 7 12.06 13.57 32.64
CA GLY A 7 11.33 13.99 31.43
C GLY A 7 11.35 12.94 30.32
N VAL A 8 12.47 12.23 30.16
CA VAL A 8 12.63 11.19 29.13
C VAL A 8 11.79 9.95 29.45
N THR A 9 11.72 9.55 30.72
CA THR A 9 10.94 8.38 31.15
C THR A 9 9.43 8.62 31.01
N ARG A 10 8.96 9.85 31.31
CA ARG A 10 7.54 10.20 31.20
C ARG A 10 7.07 10.25 29.74
N GLY A 11 7.88 10.78 28.82
CA GLY A 11 7.57 10.82 27.39
C GLY A 11 7.52 9.43 26.75
N GLN A 12 8.46 8.55 27.10
CA GLN A 12 8.45 7.15 26.64
C GLN A 12 7.25 6.36 27.17
N GLY A 13 6.83 6.63 28.41
CA GLY A 13 5.63 6.03 29.00
C GLY A 13 4.34 6.40 28.25
N LEU A 14 4.23 7.64 27.76
CA LEU A 14 3.07 8.11 26.99
C LEU A 14 3.09 7.58 25.54
N LYS A 15 4.25 7.51 24.91
CA LYS A 15 4.41 6.95 23.55
C LYS A 15 3.89 5.52 23.46
N ARG A 16 4.22 4.67 24.45
CA ARG A 16 3.76 3.27 24.52
C ARG A 16 2.26 3.10 24.79
N GLN A 17 1.57 4.17 25.19
CA GLN A 17 0.12 4.15 25.40
C GLN A 17 -0.65 4.52 24.12
N LEU A 18 0.05 5.05 23.10
CA LEU A 18 -0.59 5.36 21.82
C LEU A 18 -1.08 4.09 21.13
N PRO A 19 -2.11 4.17 20.28
CA PRO A 19 -2.51 3.03 19.48
C PRO A 19 -1.44 2.71 18.44
N TYR A 20 -1.40 1.43 18.03
CA TYR A 20 -0.64 1.00 16.87
C TYR A 20 -1.05 1.79 15.61
N PRO A 21 -0.12 2.21 14.72
CA PRO A 21 1.34 2.02 14.77
C PRO A 21 2.09 3.17 15.48
N TYR A 22 1.38 4.08 16.13
CA TYR A 22 1.95 5.26 16.75
C TYR A 22 2.71 4.96 18.05
N ASP A 23 2.64 3.74 18.59
CA ASP A 23 3.43 3.28 19.74
C ASP A 23 4.83 2.78 19.35
N GLN A 24 5.06 2.51 18.07
CA GLN A 24 6.31 1.97 17.54
C GLN A 24 7.44 3.02 17.50
N ASP A 25 8.68 2.53 17.32
CA ASP A 25 9.84 3.39 17.07
C ASP A 25 9.78 3.97 15.65
N LEU A 26 9.54 5.28 15.57
CA LEU A 26 9.40 5.98 14.29
C LEU A 26 10.72 6.57 13.76
N SER A 27 11.84 6.33 14.44
CA SER A 27 13.13 6.95 14.09
C SER A 27 13.71 6.47 12.75
N GLY A 28 13.34 5.27 12.29
CA GLY A 28 13.67 4.76 10.94
C GLY A 28 12.75 5.31 9.85
N VAL A 29 11.56 5.78 10.22
CA VAL A 29 10.49 6.21 9.31
C VAL A 29 10.53 7.72 9.06
N LEU A 30 10.67 8.51 10.13
CA LEU A 30 10.64 9.97 10.09
C LEU A 30 12.05 10.54 9.89
N ARG A 31 12.33 11.03 8.68
CA ARG A 31 13.69 11.38 8.26
C ARG A 31 13.94 12.88 8.21
N GLN A 32 12.89 13.70 8.12
CA GLN A 32 12.99 15.14 7.88
C GLN A 32 12.73 16.00 9.13
N LEU A 33 12.87 15.40 10.31
CA LEU A 33 12.71 16.08 11.60
C LEU A 33 13.82 17.12 11.85
N ASN A 34 13.42 18.28 12.38
CA ASN A 34 14.27 19.46 12.62
C ASN A 34 15.21 19.29 13.83
N ARG A 35 16.16 18.34 13.79
CA ARG A 35 17.23 18.20 14.79
C ARG A 35 18.56 17.84 14.15
N ARG A 36 19.64 18.43 14.69
CA ARG A 36 21.00 18.29 14.15
C ARG A 36 21.58 16.89 14.37
N THR A 37 21.39 16.31 15.56
CA THR A 37 21.99 15.01 15.92
C THR A 37 21.01 13.85 15.72
N PRO A 38 21.48 12.65 15.31
CA PRO A 38 20.63 11.46 15.16
C PRO A 38 19.84 11.12 16.44
N ALA A 39 20.49 11.18 17.61
CA ALA A 39 19.84 10.90 18.89
C ALA A 39 18.70 11.89 19.21
N SER A 40 18.84 13.16 18.87
CA SER A 40 17.78 14.16 19.07
C SER A 40 16.65 14.01 18.05
N ARG A 41 16.95 13.61 16.81
CA ARG A 41 15.91 13.23 15.83
C ARG A 41 15.12 12.02 16.31
N GLY A 42 15.80 10.96 16.78
CA GLY A 42 15.14 9.77 17.31
C GLY A 42 14.24 10.05 18.52
N ARG A 43 14.66 10.95 19.42
CA ARG A 43 13.80 11.42 20.52
C ARG A 43 12.57 12.17 20.01
N LEU A 44 12.75 13.08 19.04
CA LEU A 44 11.65 13.84 18.46
C LEU A 44 10.69 12.95 17.66
N ALA A 45 11.20 11.94 16.94
CA ALA A 45 10.39 10.97 16.19
C ALA A 45 9.44 10.18 17.09
N ASN A 46 9.89 9.90 18.32
CA ASN A 46 9.16 9.16 19.32
C ASN A 46 8.45 10.04 20.35
N ASP A 47 8.38 11.35 20.10
CA ASP A 47 7.62 12.27 20.94
C ASP A 47 6.10 12.10 20.69
N PRO A 48 5.26 12.00 21.74
CA PRO A 48 3.81 11.90 21.58
C PRO A 48 3.18 13.06 20.79
N VAL A 49 3.77 14.26 20.83
CA VAL A 49 3.31 15.41 20.05
C VAL A 49 3.57 15.20 18.56
N THR A 50 4.73 14.65 18.18
CA THR A 50 5.02 14.27 16.79
C THR A 50 4.00 13.25 16.29
N ALA A 51 3.71 12.23 17.11
CA ALA A 51 2.68 11.24 16.78
C ALA A 51 1.27 11.86 16.65
N ALA A 52 0.94 12.88 17.47
CA ALA A 52 -0.32 13.61 17.37
C ALA A 52 -0.50 14.32 16.02
N TYR A 53 0.57 14.90 15.47
CA TYR A 53 0.56 15.54 14.16
C TYR A 53 0.47 14.53 13.00
N LEU A 54 1.11 13.37 13.14
CA LEU A 54 0.96 12.27 12.19
C LEU A 54 -0.47 11.75 12.20
N ALA A 55 -1.04 11.50 13.38
CA ALA A 55 -2.42 11.03 13.53
C ALA A 55 -3.44 12.02 12.94
N ALA A 56 -3.25 13.31 13.16
CA ALA A 56 -4.07 14.35 12.54
C ALA A 56 -3.94 14.34 11.00
N GLY A 57 -2.72 14.24 10.47
CA GLY A 57 -2.48 14.14 9.02
C GLY A 57 -3.11 12.91 8.39
N MET A 58 -3.00 11.75 9.03
CA MET A 58 -3.59 10.50 8.54
C MET A 58 -5.12 10.55 8.53
N ARG A 59 -5.75 11.13 9.57
CA ARG A 59 -7.20 11.33 9.55
C ARG A 59 -7.66 12.28 8.45
N LEU A 60 -6.89 13.32 8.15
CA LEU A 60 -7.20 14.20 7.01
C LEU A 60 -7.10 13.44 5.68
N ILE A 61 -6.06 12.61 5.52
CA ILE A 61 -5.93 11.70 4.37
C ILE A 61 -7.15 10.79 4.27
N GLU A 62 -7.54 10.12 5.35
CA GLU A 62 -8.73 9.24 5.40
C GLU A 62 -10.02 9.99 5.05
N THR A 63 -10.21 11.18 5.63
CA THR A 63 -11.42 12.00 5.47
C THR A 63 -11.57 12.58 4.06
N HIS A 64 -10.47 12.85 3.36
CA HIS A 64 -10.52 13.50 2.04
C HIS A 64 -10.22 12.54 0.88
N LEU A 65 -9.57 11.41 1.15
CA LEU A 65 -9.18 10.44 0.13
C LEU A 65 -9.88 9.09 0.30
N GLY A 66 -10.56 8.79 1.40
CA GLY A 66 -11.25 7.51 1.61
C GLY A 66 -12.53 7.33 0.76
N PRO A 67 -13.11 6.11 0.74
CA PRO A 67 -14.41 5.85 0.08
C PRO A 67 -15.55 6.70 0.65
N GLN A 68 -15.41 7.19 1.89
CA GLN A 68 -16.35 8.10 2.56
C GLN A 68 -15.86 9.55 2.56
N ALA A 69 -15.08 9.95 1.55
CA ALA A 69 -14.48 11.26 1.52
C ALA A 69 -15.53 12.38 1.57
N VAL A 70 -15.37 13.34 2.49
CA VAL A 70 -16.27 14.48 2.61
C VAL A 70 -16.04 15.43 1.44
N ARG A 71 -17.09 15.66 0.64
CA ARG A 71 -17.10 16.58 -0.49
C ARG A 71 -17.96 17.78 -0.16
N THR A 72 -17.36 18.95 -0.11
CA THR A 72 -18.09 20.21 0.12
C THR A 72 -18.44 20.83 -1.23
N PRO A 73 -19.73 21.11 -1.49
CA PRO A 73 -20.13 21.93 -2.62
C PRO A 73 -19.64 23.37 -2.44
N VAL A 74 -18.97 23.92 -3.45
CA VAL A 74 -18.59 25.34 -3.58
C VAL A 74 -19.81 26.18 -3.95
N ASP A 75 -20.75 25.59 -4.68
CA ASP A 75 -22.07 26.16 -4.98
C ASP A 75 -23.16 25.19 -4.49
N PRO A 76 -24.05 25.59 -3.55
CA PRO A 76 -25.14 24.75 -3.07
C PRO A 76 -26.14 24.34 -4.17
N ASP A 77 -26.23 25.12 -5.26
CA ASP A 77 -27.18 24.93 -6.35
C ASP A 77 -26.59 24.11 -7.53
N ASP A 78 -25.29 23.77 -7.48
CA ASP A 78 -24.62 22.90 -8.46
C ASP A 78 -23.91 21.73 -7.77
N GLU A 79 -24.51 20.55 -7.88
CA GLU A 79 -23.97 19.29 -7.32
C GLU A 79 -22.58 18.93 -7.88
N ASN A 80 -22.18 19.47 -9.04
CA ASN A 80 -20.85 19.26 -9.64
C ASN A 80 -19.79 20.27 -9.19
N SER A 81 -20.23 21.33 -8.50
CA SER A 81 -19.39 22.38 -7.94
C SER A 81 -18.72 21.87 -6.67
N ILE A 82 -17.87 20.86 -6.78
CA ILE A 82 -17.16 20.27 -5.63
C ILE A 82 -15.80 20.95 -5.48
N GLU A 83 -15.41 21.26 -4.24
CA GLU A 83 -14.05 21.73 -3.95
C GLU A 83 -13.05 20.60 -4.26
N ARG A 84 -12.10 20.84 -5.16
CA ARG A 84 -11.08 19.86 -5.60
C ARG A 84 -9.67 20.28 -5.19
N PRO A 85 -9.39 20.59 -3.92
CA PRO A 85 -8.03 20.95 -3.56
C PRO A 85 -7.15 19.69 -3.52
N LEU A 86 -6.20 19.59 -4.44
CA LEU A 86 -5.13 18.59 -4.34
C LEU A 86 -4.26 18.93 -3.11
N LEU A 87 -4.40 18.15 -2.05
CA LEU A 87 -3.64 18.22 -0.79
C LEU A 87 -3.75 19.52 0.03
N SER A 88 -4.60 20.50 -0.31
CA SER A 88 -4.74 21.72 0.53
C SER A 88 -5.25 21.39 1.94
N PHE A 89 -5.98 20.28 2.09
CA PHE A 89 -6.43 19.75 3.37
C PHE A 89 -5.26 19.38 4.30
N LEU A 90 -4.05 19.17 3.76
CA LEU A 90 -2.84 18.95 4.55
C LEU A 90 -2.09 20.24 4.94
N SER A 91 -2.66 21.43 4.72
CA SER A 91 -1.99 22.67 5.09
C SER A 91 -1.57 22.69 6.57
N GLN A 92 -0.50 23.42 6.91
CA GLN A 92 -0.05 23.56 8.31
C GLN A 92 -1.17 23.97 9.27
N ARG A 93 -2.11 24.82 8.81
CA ARG A 93 -3.25 25.28 9.62
C ARG A 93 -4.26 24.16 9.82
N SER A 94 -4.61 23.45 8.75
CA SER A 94 -5.57 22.33 8.79
C SER A 94 -5.06 21.23 9.71
N VAL A 95 -3.80 20.82 9.55
CA VAL A 95 -3.18 19.80 10.41
C VAL A 95 -3.12 20.25 11.86
N ALA A 96 -2.69 21.49 12.13
CA ALA A 96 -2.60 21.99 13.51
C ALA A 96 -3.97 22.10 14.18
N ALA A 97 -5.01 22.48 13.45
CA ALA A 97 -6.39 22.48 13.94
C ALA A 97 -6.88 21.06 14.20
N GLU A 98 -6.59 20.13 13.30
CA GLU A 98 -7.03 18.75 13.39
C GLU A 98 -6.42 17.99 14.57
N VAL A 99 -5.23 18.38 15.05
CA VAL A 99 -4.69 17.86 16.33
C VAL A 99 -5.68 18.06 17.48
N GLY A 100 -6.49 19.13 17.47
CA GLY A 100 -7.56 19.37 18.45
C GLY A 100 -8.62 18.28 18.51
N ASN A 101 -8.83 17.58 17.39
CA ASN A 101 -9.82 16.51 17.23
C ASN A 101 -9.22 15.11 17.48
N ASN A 102 -7.95 15.02 17.89
CA ASN A 102 -7.32 13.73 18.15
C ASN A 102 -8.05 12.97 19.28
N PRO A 103 -8.28 11.65 19.12
CA PRO A 103 -8.81 10.84 20.22
C PRO A 103 -7.77 10.67 21.33
N ALA A 104 -8.22 10.38 22.56
CA ALA A 104 -7.31 9.91 23.59
C ALA A 104 -6.59 8.62 23.12
N PRO A 105 -5.31 8.40 23.46
CA PRO A 105 -4.48 9.18 24.39
C PRO A 105 -3.57 10.21 23.69
N PHE A 106 -3.83 10.55 22.43
CA PHE A 106 -3.02 11.55 21.74
C PHE A 106 -3.17 12.94 22.38
N PRO A 107 -2.09 13.74 22.38
CA PRO A 107 -2.18 15.17 22.63
C PRO A 107 -3.23 15.84 21.71
N GLN A 108 -4.08 16.67 22.33
CA GLN A 108 -5.16 17.42 21.66
C GLN A 108 -4.85 18.92 21.49
N ARG A 109 -3.59 19.33 21.70
CA ARG A 109 -3.18 20.73 21.57
C ARG A 109 -2.14 20.85 20.47
N GLY A 110 -2.60 21.25 19.29
CA GLY A 110 -1.75 21.56 18.15
C GLY A 110 -1.64 23.06 17.92
N SER A 111 -0.50 23.48 17.39
CA SER A 111 -0.31 24.82 16.84
C SER A 111 0.61 24.76 15.62
N VAL A 112 0.58 25.77 14.77
CA VAL A 112 1.52 25.86 13.63
C VAL A 112 2.95 26.02 14.13
N SER A 113 3.17 26.70 15.25
CA SER A 113 4.52 26.89 15.81
C SER A 113 5.11 25.58 16.31
N THR A 114 4.33 24.74 16.98
CA THR A 114 4.80 23.42 17.44
C THR A 114 5.07 22.51 16.25
N LEU A 115 4.24 22.54 15.20
CA LEU A 115 4.50 21.81 13.95
C LEU A 115 5.85 22.23 13.32
N ARG A 116 6.10 23.54 13.19
CA ARG A 116 7.37 24.08 12.66
C ARG A 116 8.58 23.81 13.55
N SER A 117 8.36 23.57 14.84
CA SER A 117 9.43 23.17 15.76
C SER A 117 9.87 21.72 15.55
N ALA A 118 8.98 20.89 15.00
CA ALA A 118 9.22 19.49 14.67
C ALA A 118 9.75 19.31 13.24
N TRP A 119 9.20 20.04 12.27
CA TRP A 119 9.65 20.05 10.86
C TRP A 119 9.99 21.47 10.40
N SER A 120 11.15 21.66 9.79
CA SER A 120 11.63 22.99 9.38
C SER A 120 10.74 23.60 8.31
N HIS A 121 10.37 22.81 7.30
CA HIS A 121 9.49 23.21 6.21
C HIS A 121 8.22 22.35 6.20
N HIS A 122 7.18 22.84 5.52
CA HIS A 122 5.95 22.06 5.40
C HIS A 122 6.14 20.82 4.52
N SER A 123 6.94 20.92 3.45
CA SER A 123 7.31 19.81 2.59
C SER A 123 7.97 18.66 3.37
N ASP A 124 8.81 18.99 4.36
CA ASP A 124 9.45 18.02 5.25
C ASP A 124 8.41 17.19 6.02
N TYR A 125 7.37 17.86 6.54
CA TYR A 125 6.25 17.20 7.21
C TYR A 125 5.46 16.31 6.24
N VAL A 126 5.13 16.81 5.04
CA VAL A 126 4.38 16.02 4.05
C VAL A 126 5.17 14.78 3.64
N ALA A 127 6.47 14.91 3.38
CA ALA A 127 7.32 13.78 3.02
C ALA A 127 7.39 12.72 4.13
N ASP A 128 7.50 13.14 5.39
CA ASP A 128 7.48 12.21 6.54
C ASP A 128 6.09 11.63 6.81
N LEU A 129 5.00 12.37 6.56
CA LEU A 129 3.64 11.87 6.65
C LEU A 129 3.37 10.80 5.58
N LEU A 130 3.84 11.00 4.35
CA LEU A 130 3.74 10.01 3.27
C LEU A 130 4.54 8.75 3.61
N ARG A 131 5.80 8.88 4.06
CA ARG A 131 6.60 7.75 4.56
C ARG A 131 5.88 7.00 5.66
N PHE A 132 5.37 7.74 6.65
CA PHE A 132 4.64 7.15 7.76
C PHE A 132 3.37 6.44 7.29
N GLY A 133 2.55 7.05 6.44
CA GLY A 133 1.32 6.45 5.94
C GLY A 133 1.58 5.16 5.14
N LEU A 134 2.59 5.17 4.26
CA LEU A 134 2.93 3.99 3.47
C LEU A 134 3.52 2.87 4.35
N TRP A 135 4.32 3.21 5.35
CA TRP A 135 4.87 2.27 6.33
C TRP A 135 3.80 1.71 7.28
N ALA A 136 2.95 2.58 7.84
CA ALA A 136 1.89 2.25 8.79
C ALA A 136 0.87 1.25 8.24
N TYR A 137 0.62 1.33 6.92
CA TYR A 137 -0.33 0.47 6.23
C TYR A 137 0.32 -0.75 5.55
N HIS A 138 1.58 -1.08 5.88
CA HIS A 138 2.27 -2.26 5.36
C HIS A 138 1.46 -3.55 5.65
N PRO A 139 1.38 -4.53 4.72
CA PRO A 139 0.53 -5.72 4.87
C PRO A 139 0.83 -6.57 6.13
N ASN A 140 2.07 -6.51 6.63
CA ASN A 140 2.46 -7.11 7.92
C ASN A 140 1.69 -6.56 9.14
N HIS A 141 0.83 -5.57 8.95
CA HIS A 141 0.14 -4.84 10.00
C HIS A 141 -1.39 -4.84 9.83
N CYS A 142 -1.87 -5.63 8.87
CA CYS A 142 -3.28 -5.79 8.53
C CYS A 142 -3.63 -7.27 8.70
N ASP A 143 -4.88 -7.57 9.06
CA ASP A 143 -5.43 -8.88 9.45
C ASP A 143 -4.60 -10.10 9.02
N ALA A 144 -3.49 -10.33 9.73
CA ALA A 144 -2.43 -11.24 9.31
C ALA A 144 -2.90 -12.69 9.32
N THR A 145 -3.97 -12.95 10.07
CA THR A 145 -4.61 -14.26 10.19
C THR A 145 -5.28 -14.67 8.88
N GLU A 146 -6.07 -13.82 8.23
CA GLU A 146 -6.71 -14.19 6.95
C GLU A 146 -5.65 -14.37 5.84
N ALA A 147 -4.66 -13.48 5.77
CA ALA A 147 -3.56 -13.60 4.82
C ALA A 147 -2.77 -14.91 5.03
N ALA A 148 -2.47 -15.27 6.29
CA ALA A 148 -1.77 -16.51 6.62
C ALA A 148 -2.60 -17.76 6.28
N ASP A 149 -3.90 -17.74 6.55
CA ASP A 149 -4.80 -18.86 6.21
C ASP A 149 -4.88 -19.07 4.70
N ILE A 150 -5.01 -17.99 3.92
CA ILE A 150 -5.00 -18.05 2.46
C ILE A 150 -3.64 -18.57 1.96
N LEU A 151 -2.54 -18.08 2.52
CA LEU A 151 -1.19 -18.51 2.12
C LEU A 151 -0.96 -20.00 2.42
N ALA A 152 -1.40 -20.51 3.57
CA ALA A 152 -1.32 -21.93 3.90
C ALA A 152 -2.10 -22.80 2.88
N GLN A 153 -3.28 -22.35 2.44
CA GLN A 153 -4.05 -23.04 1.39
C GLN A 153 -3.35 -22.99 0.02
N ILE A 154 -2.67 -21.88 -0.28
CA ILE A 154 -1.88 -21.73 -1.52
C ILE A 154 -0.69 -22.70 -1.53
N LEU A 155 0.02 -22.86 -0.42
CA LEU A 155 1.21 -23.71 -0.34
C LEU A 155 0.82 -25.20 -0.31
N ASP A 156 -0.01 -25.60 0.66
CA ASP A 156 -0.25 -27.02 0.97
C ASP A 156 -1.70 -27.47 0.76
N GLY A 157 -2.61 -26.54 0.46
CA GLY A 157 -4.03 -26.83 0.33
C GLY A 157 -4.39 -27.66 -0.91
N PRO A 158 -5.50 -28.43 -0.86
CA PRO A 158 -5.96 -29.25 -1.97
C PRO A 158 -6.58 -28.43 -3.13
N HIS A 159 -7.01 -27.20 -2.87
CA HIS A 159 -7.71 -26.33 -3.82
C HIS A 159 -6.87 -25.12 -4.22
N PHE A 160 -5.70 -25.37 -4.83
CA PHE A 160 -4.73 -24.33 -5.19
C PHE A 160 -5.32 -23.14 -5.97
N VAL A 161 -6.06 -23.42 -7.05
CA VAL A 161 -6.63 -22.38 -7.93
C VAL A 161 -7.62 -21.50 -7.17
N GLU A 162 -8.47 -22.10 -6.34
CA GLU A 162 -9.42 -21.37 -5.50
C GLU A 162 -8.70 -20.49 -4.48
N ALA A 163 -7.63 -20.99 -3.87
CA ALA A 163 -6.81 -20.22 -2.94
C ALA A 163 -6.12 -19.02 -3.62
N ILE A 164 -5.61 -19.18 -4.84
CA ILE A 164 -5.07 -18.07 -5.66
C ILE A 164 -6.16 -17.04 -5.97
N HIS A 165 -7.35 -17.47 -6.39
CA HIS A 165 -8.47 -16.56 -6.64
C HIS A 165 -8.87 -15.78 -5.38
N ARG A 166 -8.94 -16.46 -4.24
CA ARG A 166 -9.24 -15.84 -2.95
C ARG A 166 -8.17 -14.81 -2.56
N MET A 167 -6.89 -15.13 -2.75
CA MET A 167 -5.79 -14.19 -2.50
C MET A 167 -5.84 -12.98 -3.43
N GLY A 168 -6.12 -13.18 -4.71
CA GLY A 168 -6.28 -12.09 -5.67
C GLY A 168 -7.44 -11.17 -5.27
N PHE A 169 -8.60 -11.74 -4.99
CA PHE A 169 -9.77 -10.98 -4.55
C PHE A 169 -9.52 -10.22 -3.25
N TRP A 170 -8.95 -10.89 -2.24
CA TRP A 170 -8.60 -10.29 -0.96
C TRP A 170 -7.60 -9.13 -1.11
N ASN A 171 -6.56 -9.29 -1.96
CA ASN A 171 -5.60 -8.23 -2.23
C ASN A 171 -6.25 -7.04 -2.95
N VAL A 172 -7.07 -7.26 -3.99
CA VAL A 172 -7.75 -6.16 -4.70
C VAL A 172 -8.68 -5.40 -3.76
N LEU A 173 -9.51 -6.11 -2.98
CA LEU A 173 -10.37 -5.47 -1.99
C LEU A 173 -9.56 -4.67 -0.96
N THR A 174 -8.46 -5.26 -0.48
CA THR A 174 -7.54 -4.61 0.46
C THR A 174 -6.91 -3.35 -0.13
N LEU A 175 -6.52 -3.36 -1.41
CA LEU A 175 -5.95 -2.19 -2.09
C LEU A 175 -7.02 -1.10 -2.29
N VAL A 176 -8.20 -1.47 -2.79
CA VAL A 176 -9.27 -0.52 -3.14
C VAL A 176 -9.93 0.11 -1.91
N ASP A 177 -10.12 -0.66 -0.84
CA ASP A 177 -10.82 -0.18 0.37
C ASP A 177 -9.92 0.69 1.26
N ARG A 178 -8.60 0.63 1.08
CA ARG A 178 -7.67 1.36 1.95
C ARG A 178 -7.28 2.74 1.41
N PRO A 179 -7.24 3.77 2.28
CA PRO A 179 -6.70 5.09 1.94
C PRO A 179 -5.26 5.05 1.44
N ARG A 180 -4.50 4.02 1.85
CA ARG A 180 -3.10 3.80 1.46
C ARG A 180 -2.90 3.79 -0.06
N PHE A 181 -3.69 3.02 -0.81
CA PHE A 181 -3.47 2.90 -2.26
C PHE A 181 -3.73 4.24 -2.97
N ARG A 182 -4.73 5.01 -2.52
CA ARG A 182 -4.98 6.36 -3.05
C ARG A 182 -3.87 7.34 -2.65
N LEU A 183 -3.35 7.21 -1.43
CA LEU A 183 -2.19 7.98 -0.98
C LEU A 183 -0.95 7.66 -1.82
N GLU A 184 -0.74 6.40 -2.14
CA GLU A 184 0.32 5.91 -3.01
C GLU A 184 0.19 6.48 -4.42
N LEU A 185 -1.01 6.48 -5.01
CA LEU A 185 -1.27 7.10 -6.32
C LEU A 185 -0.93 8.60 -6.32
N ILE A 186 -1.33 9.34 -5.26
CA ILE A 186 -1.00 10.77 -5.14
C ILE A 186 0.49 10.98 -4.91
N ALA A 187 1.13 10.15 -4.08
CA ALA A 187 2.56 10.23 -3.83
C ALA A 187 3.36 9.93 -5.10
N THR A 188 2.95 8.94 -5.89
CA THR A 188 3.53 8.63 -7.21
C THR A 188 3.38 9.79 -8.17
N ALA A 189 2.20 10.42 -8.25
CA ALA A 189 2.00 11.61 -9.07
C ALA A 189 2.83 12.81 -8.59
N ALA A 190 3.02 12.97 -7.28
CA ALA A 190 3.81 14.04 -6.68
C ALA A 190 5.33 13.80 -6.71
N ALA A 191 5.77 12.55 -6.92
CA ALA A 191 7.17 12.19 -6.96
C ALA A 191 7.89 12.72 -8.22
N GLU A 192 7.15 13.08 -9.27
CA GLU A 192 7.73 13.65 -10.48
C GLU A 192 8.43 14.98 -10.17
N GLY A 193 9.77 14.98 -10.25
CA GLY A 193 10.60 16.14 -9.91
C GLY A 193 10.91 16.30 -8.42
N ASP A 194 10.45 15.40 -7.55
CA ASP A 194 10.79 15.36 -6.12
C ASP A 194 11.58 14.08 -5.79
N GLU A 195 12.91 14.17 -5.84
CA GLU A 195 13.82 13.04 -5.53
C GLU A 195 13.61 12.48 -4.12
N VAL A 196 13.13 13.29 -3.18
CA VAL A 196 12.93 12.89 -1.78
C VAL A 196 11.71 11.99 -1.64
N ILE A 197 10.62 12.33 -2.32
CA ILE A 197 9.42 11.49 -2.40
C ILE A 197 9.71 10.26 -3.25
N GLN A 198 10.36 10.42 -4.41
CA GLN A 198 10.69 9.30 -5.30
C GLN A 198 11.53 8.24 -4.60
N LYS A 199 12.58 8.65 -3.88
CA LYS A 199 13.39 7.72 -3.07
C LYS A 199 12.58 7.03 -1.98
N ALA A 200 11.69 7.76 -1.30
CA ALA A 200 10.83 7.18 -0.27
C ALA A 200 9.87 6.13 -0.84
N MET A 201 9.28 6.40 -2.00
CA MET A 201 8.41 5.47 -2.72
C MET A 201 9.18 4.22 -3.14
N THR A 202 10.36 4.36 -3.75
CA THR A 202 11.20 3.22 -4.16
C THR A 202 11.59 2.33 -2.99
N GLU A 203 12.05 2.91 -1.88
CA GLU A 203 12.41 2.16 -0.68
C GLU A 203 11.20 1.42 -0.10
N THR A 204 10.04 2.09 -0.03
CA THR A 204 8.80 1.47 0.46
C THR A 204 8.39 0.30 -0.45
N TYR A 205 8.43 0.49 -1.76
CA TYR A 205 8.08 -0.55 -2.74
C TYR A 205 8.97 -1.79 -2.61
N GLN A 206 10.29 -1.57 -2.47
CA GLN A 206 11.25 -2.65 -2.24
C GLN A 206 10.99 -3.40 -0.94
N GLU A 207 10.74 -2.69 0.16
CA GLU A 207 10.42 -3.29 1.46
C GLU A 207 9.15 -4.15 1.39
N ILE A 208 8.13 -3.72 0.62
CA ILE A 208 6.88 -4.46 0.46
C ILE A 208 7.07 -5.70 -0.40
N LEU A 209 7.83 -5.61 -1.49
CA LEU A 209 7.96 -6.70 -2.46
C LEU A 209 8.93 -7.79 -2.01
N GLU A 210 9.88 -7.50 -1.14
CA GLU A 210 10.89 -8.48 -0.73
C GLU A 210 10.27 -9.76 -0.12
N PRO A 211 9.33 -9.68 0.85
CA PRO A 211 8.68 -10.87 1.38
C PRO A 211 7.87 -11.66 0.34
N TRP A 212 7.34 -10.98 -0.69
CA TRP A 212 6.59 -11.64 -1.76
C TRP A 212 7.48 -12.50 -2.66
N LYS A 213 8.76 -12.13 -2.84
CA LYS A 213 9.72 -12.94 -3.60
C LYS A 213 9.93 -14.30 -2.94
N ASP A 214 10.10 -14.32 -1.62
CA ASP A 214 10.25 -15.56 -0.86
C ASP A 214 8.98 -16.42 -0.93
N ILE A 215 7.81 -15.81 -0.74
CA ILE A 215 6.51 -16.49 -0.84
C ILE A 215 6.31 -17.10 -2.24
N CYS A 216 6.59 -16.35 -3.30
CA CYS A 216 6.45 -16.84 -4.66
C CYS A 216 7.46 -17.95 -4.97
N ALA A 217 8.69 -17.85 -4.46
CA ALA A 217 9.70 -18.91 -4.64
C ALA A 217 9.29 -20.21 -3.91
N GLU A 218 8.80 -20.10 -2.67
CA GLU A 218 8.28 -21.22 -1.90
C GLU A 218 7.09 -21.87 -2.60
N LEU A 219 6.15 -21.06 -3.10
CA LEU A 219 5.00 -21.53 -3.88
C LEU A 219 5.43 -22.33 -5.12
N LEU A 220 6.35 -21.80 -5.92
CA LEU A 220 6.83 -22.48 -7.12
C LEU A 220 7.44 -23.84 -6.78
N SER A 221 8.24 -23.89 -5.71
CA SER A 221 8.86 -25.11 -5.19
C SER A 221 7.84 -26.13 -4.69
N ALA A 222 6.89 -25.71 -3.83
CA ALA A 222 5.86 -26.57 -3.26
C ALA A 222 4.96 -27.22 -4.34
N ARG A 223 4.74 -26.52 -5.45
CA ARG A 223 3.94 -27.01 -6.58
C ARG A 223 4.76 -27.72 -7.66
N GLY A 224 6.08 -27.85 -7.48
CA GLY A 224 6.96 -28.51 -8.45
C GLY A 224 7.04 -27.79 -9.79
N THR A 225 6.85 -26.46 -9.78
CA THR A 225 6.82 -25.62 -10.98
C THR A 225 8.08 -24.76 -11.08
N GLN A 226 8.39 -24.32 -12.30
CA GLN A 226 9.53 -23.45 -12.56
C GLN A 226 9.11 -22.30 -13.48
N LEU A 227 9.73 -21.14 -13.27
CA LEU A 227 9.59 -20.01 -14.18
C LEU A 227 10.20 -20.35 -15.54
N ARG A 228 9.65 -19.75 -16.60
CA ARG A 228 10.21 -19.87 -17.95
C ARG A 228 11.61 -19.26 -17.99
N ALA A 229 12.50 -19.84 -18.80
CA ALA A 229 13.84 -19.29 -19.03
C ALA A 229 13.79 -17.79 -19.39
N GLY A 230 14.60 -16.99 -18.68
CA GLY A 230 14.65 -15.54 -18.82
C GLY A 230 13.71 -14.75 -17.91
N ILE A 231 12.83 -15.41 -17.15
CA ILE A 231 11.98 -14.78 -16.13
C ILE A 231 12.58 -15.08 -14.76
N THR A 232 12.98 -14.04 -14.03
CA THR A 232 13.44 -14.16 -12.64
C THR A 232 12.27 -14.06 -11.67
N ILE A 233 12.49 -14.42 -10.39
CA ILE A 233 11.47 -14.28 -9.36
C ILE A 233 11.06 -12.82 -9.16
N GLU A 234 12.01 -11.89 -9.29
CA GLU A 234 11.77 -10.45 -9.21
C GLU A 234 10.84 -10.02 -10.33
N THR A 235 11.15 -10.36 -11.60
CA THR A 235 10.27 -10.05 -12.73
C THR A 235 8.88 -10.65 -12.55
N PHE A 236 8.77 -11.86 -12.00
CA PHE A 236 7.49 -12.49 -11.76
C PHE A 236 6.65 -11.75 -10.71
N VAL A 237 7.25 -11.37 -9.59
CA VAL A 237 6.58 -10.58 -8.54
C VAL A 237 6.20 -9.19 -9.06
N ASP A 238 7.08 -8.52 -9.81
CA ASP A 238 6.80 -7.22 -10.42
C ASP A 238 5.60 -7.31 -11.38
N LEU A 239 5.52 -8.37 -12.20
CA LEU A 239 4.40 -8.59 -13.12
C LEU A 239 3.08 -8.81 -12.37
N ILE A 240 3.07 -9.64 -11.33
CA ILE A 240 1.89 -9.85 -10.50
C ILE A 240 1.45 -8.52 -9.89
N THR A 241 2.39 -7.77 -9.31
CA THR A 241 2.09 -6.51 -8.64
C THR A 241 1.51 -5.49 -9.62
N ALA A 242 2.11 -5.35 -10.81
CA ALA A 242 1.61 -4.45 -11.85
C ALA A 242 0.18 -4.82 -12.30
N VAL A 243 -0.14 -6.11 -12.43
CA VAL A 243 -1.50 -6.56 -12.75
C VAL A 243 -2.47 -6.20 -11.62
N MET A 244 -2.10 -6.47 -10.37
CA MET A 244 -2.93 -6.21 -9.20
C MET A 244 -3.21 -4.72 -9.00
N GLU A 245 -2.19 -3.88 -9.10
CA GLU A 245 -2.33 -2.43 -9.03
C GLU A 245 -3.14 -1.87 -10.20
N GLY A 246 -2.94 -2.40 -11.42
CA GLY A 246 -3.73 -2.02 -12.59
C GLY A 246 -5.21 -2.36 -12.43
N VAL A 247 -5.53 -3.55 -11.91
CA VAL A 247 -6.91 -3.95 -11.58
C VAL A 247 -7.50 -3.06 -10.49
N ALA A 248 -6.74 -2.77 -9.43
CA ALA A 248 -7.17 -1.89 -8.35
C ALA A 248 -7.43 -0.45 -8.85
N LEU A 249 -6.54 0.09 -9.70
CA LEU A 249 -6.71 1.39 -10.32
C LEU A 249 -7.96 1.43 -11.22
N HIS A 250 -8.20 0.38 -12.00
CA HIS A 250 -9.40 0.27 -12.81
C HIS A 250 -10.66 0.23 -11.94
N ALA A 251 -10.66 -0.56 -10.86
CA ALA A 251 -11.78 -0.61 -9.92
C ALA A 251 -12.05 0.74 -9.24
N LEU A 252 -11.02 1.53 -8.97
CA LEU A 252 -11.18 2.90 -8.46
C LEU A 252 -11.76 3.87 -9.51
N ALA A 253 -11.34 3.73 -10.77
CA ALA A 253 -11.77 4.61 -11.85
C ALA A 253 -13.20 4.30 -12.33
N ALA A 254 -13.65 3.05 -12.21
CA ALA A 254 -14.92 2.55 -12.72
C ALA A 254 -15.58 1.57 -11.73
N PRO A 255 -16.07 2.06 -10.57
CA PRO A 255 -16.58 1.20 -9.50
C PRO A 255 -17.84 0.42 -9.87
N ASP A 256 -18.64 0.94 -10.80
CA ASP A 256 -19.92 0.34 -11.22
C ASP A 256 -19.80 -0.52 -12.49
N THR A 257 -18.61 -0.58 -13.10
CA THR A 257 -18.39 -1.44 -14.26
C THR A 257 -18.02 -2.82 -13.73
N PRO A 258 -18.86 -3.86 -13.90
CA PRO A 258 -18.49 -5.21 -13.49
C PRO A 258 -17.19 -5.58 -14.21
N SER A 259 -16.12 -5.81 -13.44
CA SER A 259 -14.81 -6.22 -13.95
C SER A 259 -14.81 -7.62 -14.59
N SER A 260 -15.99 -8.25 -14.64
CA SER A 260 -16.26 -9.50 -15.31
C SER A 260 -17.63 -9.41 -15.97
N THR A 261 -17.66 -8.97 -17.23
CA THR A 261 -18.40 -9.77 -18.22
C THR A 261 -17.45 -10.88 -18.67
N ALA A 262 -17.17 -11.84 -17.79
CA ALA A 262 -16.90 -13.18 -18.28
C ALA A 262 -18.09 -13.51 -19.20
N PRO A 263 -17.88 -13.85 -20.48
CA PRO A 263 -18.99 -14.27 -21.32
C PRO A 263 -19.68 -15.41 -20.58
N GLU A 264 -20.97 -15.21 -20.25
CA GLU A 264 -21.83 -16.28 -19.77
C GLU A 264 -21.59 -17.47 -20.70
N GLY A 265 -21.19 -18.60 -20.09
CA GLY A 265 -20.57 -19.69 -20.80
C GLY A 265 -21.29 -20.05 -22.09
N GLU A 266 -20.65 -19.77 -23.23
CA GLU A 266 -20.71 -20.75 -24.29
C GLU A 266 -19.96 -21.97 -23.75
N PRO A 267 -20.63 -23.13 -23.59
CA PRO A 267 -19.93 -24.35 -23.26
C PRO A 267 -18.87 -24.53 -24.35
N TRP A 268 -17.63 -24.76 -23.94
CA TRP A 268 -16.58 -25.23 -24.83
C TRP A 268 -17.12 -26.49 -25.55
N GLN A 269 -17.71 -26.30 -26.73
CA GLN A 269 -17.98 -27.40 -27.63
C GLN A 269 -16.60 -27.86 -28.06
N GLU A 270 -16.16 -28.98 -27.48
CA GLU A 270 -15.10 -29.79 -28.06
C GLU A 270 -15.43 -29.93 -29.55
N GLN A 271 -14.70 -29.22 -30.40
CA GLN A 271 -14.71 -29.55 -31.82
C GLN A 271 -14.22 -30.99 -31.91
N PRO A 272 -15.03 -31.94 -32.41
CA PRO A 272 -14.55 -33.29 -32.58
C PRO A 272 -13.37 -33.22 -33.54
N SER A 273 -12.19 -33.58 -33.03
CA SER A 273 -11.00 -33.77 -33.84
C SER A 273 -11.33 -34.84 -34.88
N SER A 274 -11.75 -34.40 -36.06
CA SER A 274 -11.86 -35.23 -37.24
C SER A 274 -10.47 -35.80 -37.50
N ARG A 275 -10.36 -37.09 -37.21
CA ARG A 275 -9.24 -37.97 -37.55
C ARG A 275 -8.73 -37.63 -38.96
N LEU A 276 -7.52 -37.09 -39.04
CA LEU A 276 -6.68 -37.26 -40.22
C LEU A 276 -6.17 -38.72 -40.19
N SER A 277 -7.05 -39.64 -40.57
CA SER A 277 -6.65 -40.91 -41.15
C SER A 277 -6.26 -40.62 -42.60
N GLY A 278 -5.00 -40.21 -42.79
CA GLY A 278 -4.35 -40.16 -44.10
C GLY A 278 -3.41 -41.35 -44.20
N ASP A 279 -3.84 -42.34 -44.98
CA ASP A 279 -3.16 -43.61 -45.25
C ASP A 279 -1.70 -43.44 -45.65
N ALA A 280 -0.84 -44.20 -44.99
CA ALA A 280 0.48 -44.55 -45.46
C ALA A 280 0.34 -45.57 -46.61
N SER A 281 0.38 -45.10 -47.85
CA SER A 281 0.68 -45.95 -49.00
C SER A 281 2.18 -45.93 -49.25
N SER A 282 2.83 -47.00 -48.80
CA SER A 282 4.17 -47.41 -49.19
C SER A 282 4.16 -47.89 -50.64
N GLU A 283 4.79 -47.15 -51.56
CA GLU A 283 5.10 -47.67 -52.90
C GLU A 283 6.60 -47.97 -52.98
N SER A 284 6.86 -49.28 -52.93
CA SER A 284 8.17 -49.91 -53.04
C SER A 284 8.59 -49.95 -54.51
N ALA A 285 9.55 -49.13 -54.92
CA ALA A 285 10.21 -49.29 -56.21
C ALA A 285 11.18 -50.48 -56.17
N LYS A 286 10.93 -51.47 -57.03
CA LYS A 286 11.89 -52.52 -57.39
C LYS A 286 12.65 -52.12 -58.68
N PRO A 287 13.85 -52.70 -58.90
CA PRO A 287 14.80 -52.25 -59.90
C PRO A 287 14.58 -52.92 -61.27
N THR A 288 15.09 -52.30 -62.32
CA THR A 288 15.33 -52.95 -63.62
C THR A 288 16.61 -52.41 -64.25
N ASP A 289 17.50 -53.38 -64.52
CA ASP A 289 18.61 -53.49 -65.48
C ASP A 289 19.69 -52.40 -65.63
#